data_AF-A0A843IYC0-F1
#
_entry.id   AF-A0A843IYC0-F1
#
_cell.length_a   1.000
_cell.length_b   1.000
_cell.length_c   1.000
_cell.angle_alpha   90.00
_cell.angle_beta   90.00
_cell.angle_gamma   90.00
#
_symmetry.space_group_name_H-M   'P 1'
#
loop_
_entity.id
_entity.type
_entity.pdbx_description
1 polymer ?
#
loop_
_entity_poly.entity_id
_entity_poly.type
_entity_poly.pdbx_seq_one_letter_code
_entity_poly.pdbx_strand_id
1 'polypeptide(L)'
;MKIVTWNCNQKFRESFREIIKENADIYVIQECEDPSRSKVDEYKEFASNHYWVGDNVNKGLGVFARENVKIELAGLEDNGLRYFIPLKVNDTFNLLGIWTNPNVKYPVAEYPNEITRYYELHKESGFFNEDLIMCGDFNCDARLKGAHAKNVFK
;
A
#
# COMPACT_ATOMS: atom_id res chain seq x y z
N MET A 1 2.60 -12.26 -13.93
CA MET A 1 2.95 -11.70 -12.62
C MET A 1 1.78 -11.93 -11.67
N LYS A 2 2.01 -12.34 -10.42
CA LYS A 2 1.02 -12.51 -9.36
C LYS A 2 1.25 -11.45 -8.27
N ILE A 3 0.22 -10.67 -7.97
CA ILE A 3 0.23 -9.67 -6.88
C ILE A 3 -0.78 -10.12 -5.83
N VAL A 4 -0.38 -10.16 -4.57
CA VAL A 4 -1.25 -10.48 -3.44
C VAL A 4 -1.32 -9.29 -2.50
N THR A 5 -2.52 -8.97 -2.03
CA THR A 5 -2.73 -7.99 -0.97
C THR A 5 -3.30 -8.66 0.28
N TRP A 6 -2.84 -8.25 1.46
CA TRP A 6 -3.35 -8.74 2.73
C TRP A 6 -3.19 -7.73 3.85
N ASN A 7 -4.29 -7.38 4.51
CA ASN A 7 -4.23 -6.75 5.82
C ASN A 7 -3.95 -7.83 6.87
N CYS A 8 -2.73 -7.83 7.41
CA CYS A 8 -2.25 -8.90 8.27
C CYS A 8 -2.72 -8.79 9.73
N ASN A 9 -3.40 -7.69 10.10
CA ASN A 9 -3.80 -7.40 11.49
C ASN A 9 -2.62 -7.45 12.49
N GLN A 10 -1.50 -6.81 12.11
CA GLN A 10 -0.24 -6.72 12.87
C GLN A 10 0.50 -8.05 13.03
N LYS A 11 1.73 -7.96 13.59
CA LYS A 11 2.63 -9.10 13.83
C LYS A 11 2.90 -9.91 12.56
N PHE A 12 3.12 -9.23 11.45
CA PHE A 12 3.35 -9.87 10.17
C PHE A 12 4.59 -10.78 10.17
N ARG A 13 5.61 -10.48 10.98
CA ARG A 13 6.78 -11.37 11.18
C ARG A 13 6.40 -12.77 11.67
N GLU A 14 5.23 -12.94 12.28
CA GLU A 14 4.72 -14.23 12.77
C GLU A 14 3.92 -14.96 11.68
N SER A 15 3.34 -14.24 10.71
CA SER A 15 2.38 -14.77 9.74
C SER A 15 2.84 -14.75 8.28
N PHE A 16 3.98 -14.11 7.95
CA PHE A 16 4.49 -14.03 6.57
C PHE A 16 4.76 -15.40 5.93
N ARG A 17 5.04 -16.42 6.75
CA ARG A 17 5.24 -17.82 6.28
C ARG A 17 3.97 -18.43 5.67
N GLU A 18 2.79 -17.89 5.97
CA GLU A 18 1.54 -18.34 5.35
C GLU A 18 1.34 -17.69 3.98
N ILE A 19 1.55 -16.38 3.88
CA ILE A 19 1.34 -15.67 2.61
C ILE A 19 2.41 -16.00 1.56
N ILE A 20 3.63 -16.36 1.96
CA ILE A 20 4.66 -16.79 1.00
C ILE A 20 4.25 -18.06 0.22
N LYS A 21 3.36 -18.90 0.79
CA LYS A 21 2.82 -20.09 0.11
C LYS A 21 2.02 -19.74 -1.14
N GLU A 22 1.50 -18.51 -1.23
CA GLU A 22 0.86 -18.01 -2.44
C GLU A 22 1.82 -17.85 -3.61
N ASN A 23 3.14 -17.89 -3.38
CA ASN A 23 4.16 -17.83 -4.43
C ASN A 23 3.95 -16.61 -5.36
N ALA A 24 3.67 -15.44 -4.78
CA ALA A 24 3.44 -14.20 -5.50
C ALA A 24 4.76 -13.50 -5.85
N ASP A 25 4.71 -12.66 -6.88
CA ASP A 25 5.83 -11.82 -7.31
C ASP A 25 5.92 -10.54 -6.49
N ILE A 26 4.76 -10.01 -6.06
CA ILE A 26 4.64 -8.82 -5.22
C ILE A 26 3.58 -9.05 -4.14
N TYR A 27 3.86 -8.59 -2.92
CA TYR A 27 3.00 -8.61 -1.75
C TYR A 27 2.75 -7.18 -1.26
N VAL A 28 1.50 -6.75 -1.20
CA VAL A 28 1.09 -5.45 -0.64
C VAL A 28 0.42 -5.71 0.71
N ILE A 29 1.13 -5.42 1.80
CA ILE A 29 0.74 -5.84 3.15
C ILE A 29 0.41 -4.62 4.01
N GLN A 30 -0.84 -4.56 4.48
CA GLN A 30 -1.29 -3.54 5.41
C GLN A 30 -1.11 -4.01 6.85
N GLU A 31 -0.95 -3.06 7.76
CA GLU A 31 -0.69 -3.27 9.18
C GLU A 31 0.60 -4.02 9.53
N CYS A 32 1.57 -4.13 8.62
CA CYS A 32 2.84 -4.81 8.92
C CYS A 32 3.82 -3.89 9.66
N GLU A 33 4.60 -4.45 10.56
CA GLU A 33 5.77 -3.79 11.16
C GLU A 33 6.85 -3.45 10.13
N ASP A 34 7.74 -2.51 10.49
CA ASP A 34 8.91 -2.15 9.70
C ASP A 34 9.91 -3.34 9.70
N PRO A 35 10.15 -3.99 8.54
CA PRO A 35 11.05 -5.13 8.46
C PRO A 35 12.50 -4.78 8.83
N SER A 36 12.95 -3.55 8.60
CA SER A 36 14.31 -3.11 8.92
C SER A 36 14.60 -3.13 10.43
N ARG A 37 13.55 -3.03 11.25
CA ARG A 37 13.61 -3.04 12.72
C ARG A 37 13.28 -4.40 13.33
N SER A 38 12.96 -5.39 12.51
CA SER A 38 12.65 -6.75 12.96
C SER A 38 13.84 -7.41 13.68
N LYS A 39 13.55 -8.32 14.61
CA LYS A 39 14.53 -9.25 15.21
C LYS A 39 14.51 -10.64 14.56
N VAL A 40 13.60 -10.85 13.61
CA VAL A 40 13.43 -12.11 12.87
C VAL A 40 14.16 -11.98 11.54
N ASP A 41 15.26 -12.71 11.37
CA ASP A 41 16.12 -12.58 10.20
C ASP A 41 15.44 -13.09 8.93
N GLU A 42 14.61 -14.13 9.01
CA GLU A 42 13.87 -14.61 7.84
C GLU A 42 12.84 -13.58 7.34
N TYR A 43 12.32 -12.72 8.22
CA TYR A 43 11.42 -11.64 7.81
C TYR A 43 12.20 -10.51 7.11
N LYS A 44 13.43 -10.22 7.55
CA LYS A 44 14.32 -9.29 6.84
C LYS A 44 14.71 -9.81 5.46
N GLU A 45 14.99 -11.10 5.36
CA GLU A 45 15.33 -11.75 4.10
C GLU A 45 14.14 -11.74 3.14
N PHE A 46 12.94 -12.07 3.63
CA PHE A 46 11.69 -11.90 2.88
C PHE A 46 11.53 -10.46 2.37
N ALA A 47 11.88 -9.49 3.20
CA ALA A 47 11.86 -8.07 2.87
C ALA A 47 13.19 -7.56 2.29
N SER A 48 13.95 -8.37 1.56
CA SER A 48 15.20 -7.92 0.93
C SER A 48 14.96 -6.88 -0.18
N ASN A 49 13.80 -6.93 -0.85
CA ASN A 49 13.39 -6.00 -1.89
C ASN A 49 12.00 -5.43 -1.54
N HIS A 50 11.97 -4.28 -0.85
CA HIS A 50 10.71 -3.72 -0.36
C HIS A 50 10.73 -2.19 -0.24
N TYR A 51 9.53 -1.63 -0.14
CA TYR A 51 9.29 -0.30 0.42
C TYR A 51 8.30 -0.40 1.57
N TRP A 52 8.46 0.45 2.59
CA TRP A 52 7.57 0.48 3.74
C TRP A 52 7.33 1.93 4.19
N VAL A 53 6.10 2.23 4.59
CA VAL A 53 5.72 3.52 5.19
C VAL A 53 4.86 3.30 6.43
N GLY A 54 5.11 4.08 7.49
CA GLY A 54 4.23 4.10 8.65
C GLY A 54 4.66 5.02 9.77
N ASP A 55 3.69 5.40 10.61
CA ASP A 55 3.88 6.36 11.72
C ASP A 55 4.68 5.77 12.89
N ASN A 56 4.68 4.45 13.02
CA ASN A 56 5.47 3.75 14.04
C ASN A 56 5.96 2.40 13.51
N VAL A 57 7.08 1.93 14.07
CA VAL A 57 7.77 0.71 13.63
C VAL A 57 6.95 -0.57 13.71
N ASN A 58 5.81 -0.59 14.40
CA ASN A 58 5.00 -1.79 14.59
C ASN A 58 3.81 -1.89 13.63
N LYS A 59 3.49 -0.83 12.87
CA LYS A 59 2.29 -0.79 12.03
C LYS A 59 2.44 0.19 10.86
N GLY A 60 2.37 -0.33 9.65
CA GLY A 60 2.49 0.42 8.42
C GLY A 60 1.98 -0.34 7.20
N LEU A 61 2.27 0.20 6.03
CA LEU A 61 2.04 -0.40 4.72
C LEU A 61 3.40 -0.80 4.14
N GLY A 62 3.52 -2.06 3.70
CA GLY A 62 4.70 -2.57 3.01
C GLY A 62 4.37 -3.10 1.63
N VAL A 63 5.24 -2.84 0.65
CA VAL A 63 5.25 -3.54 -0.64
C VAL A 63 6.54 -4.34 -0.72
N PHE A 64 6.43 -5.66 -0.79
CA PHE A 64 7.55 -6.60 -0.86
C PHE A 64 7.54 -7.29 -2.21
N ALA A 65 8.67 -7.32 -2.90
CA ALA A 65 8.79 -7.94 -4.21
C ALA A 65 9.85 -9.04 -4.19
N ARG A 66 9.74 -10.00 -5.13
CA ARG A 66 10.82 -10.96 -5.35
C ARG A 66 12.09 -10.24 -5.81
N GLU A 67 13.24 -10.86 -5.57
CA GLU A 67 14.54 -10.32 -5.95
C GLU A 67 14.64 -9.96 -7.44
N ASN A 68 14.01 -10.77 -8.31
CA ASN A 68 14.02 -10.56 -9.76
C ASN A 68 12.95 -9.55 -10.26
N VAL A 69 12.19 -8.93 -9.36
CA VAL A 69 11.16 -7.93 -9.70
C VAL A 69 11.71 -6.55 -9.35
N LYS A 70 11.94 -5.72 -10.36
CA LYS A 70 12.39 -4.35 -10.19
C LYS A 70 11.23 -3.50 -9.70
N ILE A 71 11.41 -2.84 -8.55
CA ILE A 71 10.47 -1.84 -8.02
C ILE A 71 11.22 -0.54 -7.73
N GLU A 72 10.65 0.60 -8.13
CA GLU A 72 11.24 1.92 -7.90
C GLU A 72 10.14 2.90 -7.47
N LEU A 73 10.42 3.75 -6.48
CA LEU A 73 9.49 4.83 -6.10
C LEU A 73 9.25 5.80 -7.27
N ALA A 74 7.99 6.13 -7.51
CA ALA A 74 7.60 7.07 -8.57
C ALA A 74 7.90 8.54 -8.23
N GLY A 75 8.36 8.84 -7.01
CA GLY A 75 8.72 10.19 -6.58
C GLY A 75 7.53 11.12 -6.33
N LEU A 76 6.36 10.58 -6.00
CA LEU A 76 5.18 11.39 -5.67
C LEU A 76 5.20 11.77 -4.18
N GLU A 77 5.01 13.04 -3.89
CA GLU A 77 4.96 13.55 -2.52
C GLU A 77 3.70 13.08 -1.79
N ASP A 78 3.84 12.60 -0.54
CA ASP A 78 2.70 12.09 0.23
C ASP A 78 1.64 13.16 0.57
N ASN A 79 2.00 14.45 0.62
CA ASN A 79 1.12 15.56 0.97
C ASN A 79 0.32 15.31 2.27
N GLY A 80 0.91 14.61 3.24
CA GLY A 80 0.30 14.24 4.51
C GLY A 80 -0.61 13.00 4.46
N LEU A 81 -0.71 12.31 3.32
CA LEU A 81 -1.43 11.05 3.17
C LEU A 81 -0.51 9.88 3.52
N ARG A 82 -0.84 9.15 4.59
CA ARG A 82 0.13 8.33 5.34
C ARG A 82 0.56 7.04 4.68
N TYR A 83 -0.34 6.36 3.97
CA TYR A 83 -0.12 4.97 3.56
C TYR A 83 -0.39 4.76 2.07
N PHE A 84 0.43 5.43 1.27
CA PHE A 84 0.51 5.28 -0.17
C PHE A 84 1.95 4.97 -0.56
N ILE A 85 2.15 3.90 -1.35
CA ILE A 85 3.46 3.55 -1.91
C ILE A 85 3.34 3.50 -3.44
N PRO A 86 3.72 4.58 -4.15
CA PRO A 86 3.67 4.65 -5.60
C PRO A 86 4.96 4.07 -6.21
N LEU A 87 4.83 3.01 -6.99
CA LEU A 87 5.95 2.28 -7.57
C LEU A 87 5.83 2.16 -9.08
N LYS A 88 6.98 2.19 -9.76
CA LYS A 88 7.15 1.65 -11.11
C LYS A 88 7.65 0.22 -10.98
N VAL A 89 7.03 -0.71 -11.71
CA VAL A 89 7.35 -2.14 -11.66
C VAL A 89 7.89 -2.60 -13.01
N ASN A 90 9.10 -3.16 -13.01
CA ASN A 90 9.81 -3.67 -14.19
C ASN A 90 9.87 -2.70 -15.38
N ASP A 91 9.72 -1.39 -15.15
CA ASP A 91 9.56 -0.38 -16.20
C ASP A 91 8.38 -0.66 -17.15
N THR A 92 7.38 -1.43 -16.68
CA THR A 92 6.24 -1.92 -17.48
C THR A 92 4.89 -1.38 -17.03
N PHE A 93 4.67 -1.22 -15.74
CA PHE A 93 3.40 -0.72 -15.19
C PHE A 93 3.64 -0.01 -13.85
N ASN A 94 2.67 0.79 -13.44
CA ASN A 94 2.65 1.47 -12.15
C ASN A 94 1.86 0.64 -11.13
N LEU A 95 2.35 0.59 -9.90
CA LEU A 95 1.67 -0.04 -8.76
C LEU A 95 1.49 1.00 -7.66
N LEU A 96 0.26 1.17 -7.20
CA LEU A 96 -0.04 1.96 -6.01
C LEU A 96 -0.50 1.03 -4.89
N GLY A 97 0.38 0.80 -3.92
CA GLY A 97 0.02 0.15 -2.65
C GLY A 97 -0.75 1.14 -1.78
N ILE A 98 -1.90 0.72 -1.24
CA ILE A 98 -2.81 1.60 -0.50
C ILE A 98 -3.20 0.96 0.84
N TRP A 99 -3.26 1.78 1.88
CA TRP A 99 -4.01 1.48 3.09
C TRP A 99 -4.73 2.72 3.59
N THR A 100 -6.01 2.87 3.25
CA THR A 100 -6.74 4.04 3.76
C THR A 100 -7.01 3.84 5.25
N ASN A 101 -6.57 4.80 6.04
CA ASN A 101 -6.71 4.78 7.48
C ASN A 101 -6.65 6.24 7.91
N PRO A 102 -7.79 6.89 8.23
CA PRO A 102 -7.83 8.30 8.53
C PRO A 102 -7.04 8.59 9.79
N ASN A 103 -6.33 9.69 9.76
CA ASN A 103 -5.66 10.18 10.94
C ASN A 103 -6.72 10.62 11.97
N VAL A 104 -6.80 9.93 13.11
CA VAL A 104 -7.69 10.32 14.22
C VAL A 104 -7.48 11.77 14.68
N LYS A 105 -6.30 12.34 14.43
CA LYS A 105 -5.94 13.73 14.76
C LYS A 105 -6.39 14.75 13.70
N TYR A 106 -6.52 14.33 12.44
CA TYR A 106 -6.97 15.15 11.32
C TYR A 106 -8.00 14.34 10.53
N PRO A 107 -9.24 14.22 11.04
CA PRO A 107 -10.27 13.41 10.41
C PRO A 107 -10.54 13.97 9.01
N VAL A 108 -10.00 13.31 7.98
CA VAL A 108 -10.57 13.37 6.65
C VAL A 108 -11.97 12.81 6.81
N ALA A 109 -12.98 13.59 6.44
CA ALA A 109 -14.36 13.32 6.83
C ALA A 109 -14.81 11.89 6.48
N GLU A 110 -14.20 11.22 5.48
CA GLU A 110 -14.53 9.86 5.08
C GLU A 110 -13.31 9.10 4.51
N TYR A 111 -13.04 7.88 5.00
CA TYR A 111 -11.97 6.94 4.59
C TYR A 111 -11.71 6.86 3.07
N PRO A 112 -12.74 6.84 2.18
CA PRO A 112 -12.53 6.71 0.74
C PRO A 112 -11.90 7.94 0.07
N ASN A 113 -11.93 9.11 0.71
CA ASN A 113 -11.50 10.36 0.08
C ASN A 113 -9.98 10.51 0.03
N GLU A 114 -9.22 9.73 0.81
CA GLU A 114 -7.76 9.73 0.75
C GLU A 114 -7.27 9.30 -0.65
N ILE A 115 -7.93 8.32 -1.27
CA ILE A 115 -7.59 7.85 -2.62
C ILE A 115 -7.90 8.93 -3.66
N THR A 116 -9.09 9.54 -3.62
CA THR A 116 -9.45 10.64 -4.54
C THR A 116 -8.52 11.83 -4.35
N ARG A 117 -8.17 12.18 -3.11
CA ARG A 117 -7.24 13.27 -2.82
C ARG A 117 -5.84 12.98 -3.37
N TYR A 118 -5.34 11.76 -3.18
CA TYR A 118 -4.05 11.33 -3.73
C TYR A 118 -4.05 11.42 -5.26
N TYR A 119 -5.13 10.98 -5.91
CA TYR A 119 -5.30 11.14 -7.36
C TYR A 119 -5.29 12.62 -7.77
N GLU A 120 -6.10 13.48 -7.15
CA GLU A 120 -6.17 14.91 -7.52
C GLU A 120 -4.83 15.64 -7.37
N LEU A 121 -4.02 15.27 -6.39
CA LEU A 121 -2.68 15.83 -6.17
C LEU A 121 -1.68 15.42 -7.26
N HIS A 122 -1.87 14.28 -7.91
CA HIS A 122 -0.86 13.64 -8.74
C HIS A 122 -1.33 13.23 -10.14
N LYS A 123 -2.57 13.52 -10.54
CA LYS A 123 -3.14 13.11 -11.84
C LYS A 123 -2.35 13.65 -13.04
N GLU A 124 -1.71 14.81 -12.90
CA GLU A 124 -0.86 15.41 -13.95
C GLU A 124 0.57 14.83 -14.00
N SER A 125 0.94 13.91 -13.10
CA SER A 125 2.30 13.32 -13.05
C SER A 125 2.57 12.27 -14.13
N GLY A 126 1.52 11.79 -14.82
CA GLY A 126 1.59 10.63 -15.72
C GLY A 126 1.63 9.27 -15.01
N PHE A 127 1.63 9.22 -13.67
CA PHE A 127 1.57 7.96 -12.91
C PHE A 127 0.20 7.27 -13.03
N PHE A 128 -0.87 8.05 -13.09
CA PHE A 128 -2.24 7.56 -13.26
C PHE A 128 -2.57 7.37 -14.74
N ASN A 129 -2.12 6.25 -15.29
CA ASN A 129 -2.33 5.89 -16.70
C ASN A 129 -3.04 4.52 -16.81
N GLU A 130 -3.20 4.03 -18.03
CA GLU A 130 -3.83 2.75 -18.36
C GLU A 130 -3.09 1.53 -17.78
N ASP A 131 -1.79 1.67 -17.52
CA ASP A 131 -0.92 0.63 -16.96
C ASP A 131 -0.74 0.81 -15.45
N LEU A 132 -1.82 1.12 -14.72
CA LEU A 132 -1.81 1.25 -13.26
C LEU A 132 -2.59 0.12 -12.58
N ILE A 133 -1.96 -0.50 -11.58
CA ILE A 133 -2.64 -1.38 -10.62
C ILE A 133 -2.69 -0.66 -9.27
N MET A 134 -3.90 -0.47 -8.74
CA MET A 134 -4.12 0.01 -7.37
C MET A 134 -4.62 -1.17 -6.53
N CYS A 135 -3.94 -1.49 -5.44
CA CYS A 135 -4.40 -2.57 -4.56
C CYS A 135 -4.00 -2.32 -3.11
N GLY A 136 -4.77 -2.91 -2.20
CA GLY A 136 -4.56 -2.72 -0.78
C GLY A 136 -5.82 -2.91 0.05
N ASP A 137 -5.83 -2.32 1.23
CA ASP A 137 -7.02 -2.18 2.06
C ASP A 137 -7.57 -0.76 1.89
N PHE A 138 -8.67 -0.65 1.15
CA PHE A 138 -9.31 0.62 0.87
C PHE A 138 -10.29 1.07 1.97
N ASN A 139 -10.50 0.26 3.03
CA ASN A 139 -11.49 0.50 4.08
C ASN A 139 -12.81 1.07 3.54
N CYS A 140 -13.25 0.53 2.40
CA CYS A 140 -14.39 1.00 1.64
C CYS A 140 -15.33 -0.18 1.36
N ASP A 141 -16.62 0.03 1.59
CA ASP A 141 -17.66 -0.94 1.24
C ASP A 141 -18.39 -0.48 -0.02
N ALA A 142 -18.15 -1.17 -1.13
CA ALA A 142 -18.73 -0.87 -2.44
C ALA A 142 -20.27 -0.97 -2.48
N ARG A 143 -20.91 -1.56 -1.46
CA ARG A 143 -22.37 -1.68 -1.35
C ARG A 143 -23.01 -0.45 -0.73
N LEU A 144 -22.24 0.43 -0.09
CA LEU A 144 -22.77 1.63 0.54
C LEU A 144 -23.32 2.57 -0.54
N LYS A 145 -24.65 2.62 -0.66
CA LYS A 145 -25.38 3.58 -1.50
C LYS A 145 -25.81 4.75 -0.61
N GLY A 146 -25.26 5.95 -0.80
CA GLY A 146 -25.64 7.14 0.00
C GLY A 146 -24.48 8.09 0.30
N ALA A 147 -24.51 8.75 1.47
CA ALA A 147 -23.55 9.79 1.87
C ALA A 147 -22.07 9.37 1.71
N HIS A 148 -21.72 8.13 2.08
CA HIS A 148 -20.38 7.56 1.87
C HIS A 148 -19.96 7.35 0.41
N ALA A 149 -20.92 7.28 -0.54
CA ALA A 149 -20.63 7.25 -1.98
C ALA A 149 -20.68 8.65 -2.61
N LYS A 150 -21.32 9.64 -1.96
CA LYS A 150 -21.51 10.99 -2.49
C LYS A 150 -20.29 11.90 -2.32
N ASN A 151 -19.32 11.51 -1.49
CA ASN A 151 -18.13 12.32 -1.22
C ASN A 151 -16.88 11.90 -2.00
N VAL A 152 -16.97 10.86 -2.82
CA VAL A 152 -15.93 10.49 -3.81
C VAL A 152 -15.83 11.53 -4.93
N PHE A 153 -16.92 12.30 -5.16
CA PHE A 153 -16.98 13.37 -6.16
C PHE A 153 -17.72 14.59 -5.58
N LYS A 154 -17.02 15.41 -4.80
CA LYS A 154 -17.43 16.80 -4.55
C LYS A 154 -16.24 17.73 -4.63
#